data_AF-A0A9P6NU22-F1
#
_entry.id   AF-A0A9P6NU22-F1
#
_cell.length_a   1.000
_cell.length_b   1.000
_cell.length_c   1.000
_cell.angle_alpha   90.00
_cell.angle_beta   90.00
_cell.angle_gamma   90.00
#
_symmetry.space_group_name_H-M   'P 1'
#
loop_
_entity.id
_entity.type
_entity.pdbx_description
1 polymer ?
#
loop_
_entity_poly.entity_id
_entity_poly.type
_entity_poly.pdbx_seq_one_letter_code
_entity_poly.pdbx_strand_id
1 'polypeptide(L)'
;MSQKLNFSISTSTPAVKKDSEIMSTKDETQLQPIDYQRKDVILVRDLDRKLENVAKYNQEVEHLCFDGSNLFRWKTRTATAIFFMTNVSQYWDAERPAVDSMVDLVIDKCALRMIYSTIHNDLRDLIDGCIYAHDALATIERHFCPGGRTIQVATFRNLCLRTFDPATTPLLKHIQAVNEDMEKLERNGFNWTKDMLLGMLYQHGASMSVPHSMGTINAVLDAKYRAKPEPFKSSDIRAEMQASFRVMKRENKNSKLDLS
;
A
#
# COMPACT_ATOMS: atom_id res chain seq x y z
N MET A 1 -34.33 16.75 37.51
CA MET A 1 -34.66 18.10 37.00
C MET A 1 -33.67 18.43 35.90
N SER A 2 -34.01 18.12 34.64
CA SER A 2 -33.15 18.34 33.49
C SER A 2 -33.71 19.48 32.66
N GLN A 3 -33.05 20.64 32.70
CA GLN A 3 -33.37 21.77 31.84
C GLN A 3 -32.79 21.53 30.44
N LYS A 4 -33.68 21.38 29.45
CA LYS A 4 -33.32 21.41 28.02
C LYS A 4 -33.28 22.88 27.58
N LEU A 5 -32.10 23.35 27.20
CA LEU A 5 -31.92 24.64 26.52
C LEU A 5 -32.17 24.44 25.02
N ASN A 6 -33.29 24.98 24.52
CA ASN A 6 -33.57 25.10 23.10
C ASN A 6 -32.99 26.43 22.61
N PHE A 7 -32.00 26.38 21.72
CA PHE A 7 -31.54 27.54 20.96
C PHE A 7 -32.24 27.57 19.59
N SER A 8 -33.16 28.51 19.42
CA SER A 8 -33.77 28.84 18.13
C SER A 8 -32.92 29.91 17.44
N ILE A 9 -32.25 29.57 16.36
CA ILE A 9 -31.52 30.54 15.52
C ILE A 9 -32.47 30.99 14.41
N SER A 10 -32.90 32.24 14.50
CA SER A 10 -33.67 32.94 13.47
C SER A 10 -32.71 33.46 12.41
N THR A 11 -32.83 33.02 11.16
CA THR A 11 -32.06 33.57 10.04
C THR A 11 -32.96 34.45 9.19
N SER A 12 -32.80 35.76 9.33
CA SER A 12 -33.38 36.78 8.46
C SER A 12 -32.50 36.94 7.22
N THR A 13 -33.02 36.60 6.05
CA THR A 13 -32.35 36.84 4.75
C THR A 13 -32.82 38.18 4.18
N PRO A 14 -31.94 39.17 3.93
CA PRO A 14 -32.30 40.32 3.14
C PRO A 14 -32.08 40.02 1.64
N ALA A 15 -33.12 40.31 0.85
CA ALA A 15 -33.09 40.24 -0.60
C ALA A 15 -32.19 41.35 -1.16
N VAL A 16 -31.09 40.96 -1.80
CA VAL A 16 -30.22 41.86 -2.58
C VAL A 16 -30.57 41.69 -4.05
N LYS A 17 -31.20 42.73 -4.63
CA LYS A 17 -31.27 42.93 -6.07
C LYS A 17 -29.86 43.26 -6.58
N LYS A 18 -29.38 42.47 -7.54
CA LYS A 18 -28.23 42.83 -8.37
C LYS A 18 -28.64 42.70 -9.84
N ASP A 19 -28.91 43.86 -10.42
CA ASP A 19 -28.76 44.08 -11.85
C ASP A 19 -27.25 44.07 -12.14
N SER A 20 -26.80 43.13 -12.97
CA SER A 20 -25.48 43.18 -13.57
C SER A 20 -25.52 42.49 -14.93
N GLU A 21 -25.41 43.33 -15.95
CA GLU A 21 -25.07 42.99 -17.33
C GLU A 21 -23.96 41.94 -17.37
N ILE A 22 -24.20 40.81 -18.04
CA ILE A 22 -23.15 39.87 -18.41
C ILE A 22 -22.82 40.12 -19.87
N MET A 23 -21.67 40.77 -20.04
CA MET A 23 -20.88 40.83 -21.25
C MET A 23 -20.76 39.45 -21.90
N SER A 24 -21.09 39.42 -23.18
CA SER A 24 -20.77 38.36 -24.14
C SER A 24 -19.34 37.85 -23.95
N THR A 25 -19.20 36.63 -23.44
CA THR A 25 -17.95 35.88 -23.37
C THR A 25 -17.56 35.45 -24.78
N LYS A 26 -16.46 36.04 -25.23
CA LYS A 26 -15.73 35.72 -26.45
C LYS A 26 -15.37 34.23 -26.52
N ASP A 27 -15.63 33.65 -27.68
CA ASP A 27 -14.88 32.59 -28.36
C ASP A 27 -14.04 31.67 -27.47
N GLU A 28 -14.71 30.66 -26.89
CA GLU A 28 -14.07 29.36 -26.68
C GLU A 28 -13.82 28.75 -28.06
N THR A 29 -12.62 28.99 -28.58
CA THR A 29 -12.17 28.46 -29.86
C THR A 29 -12.20 26.94 -29.77
N GLN A 30 -13.19 26.32 -30.42
CA GLN A 30 -13.23 24.88 -30.65
C GLN A 30 -11.99 24.49 -31.45
N LEU A 31 -10.92 24.09 -30.75
CA LEU A 31 -9.74 23.46 -31.35
C LEU A 31 -10.24 22.27 -32.16
N GLN A 32 -10.01 22.32 -33.47
CA GLN A 32 -10.43 21.30 -34.41
C GLN A 32 -9.81 19.94 -34.00
N PRO A 33 -10.55 18.81 -34.07
CA PRO A 33 -10.08 17.47 -33.64
C PRO A 33 -8.71 17.03 -34.22
N ILE A 34 -8.32 17.62 -35.36
CA ILE A 34 -7.06 17.34 -36.06
C ILE A 34 -5.82 17.82 -35.26
N ASP A 35 -5.94 18.91 -34.51
CA ASP A 35 -4.80 19.49 -33.78
C ASP A 35 -4.44 18.67 -32.53
N TYR A 36 -5.42 17.97 -31.92
CA TYR A 36 -5.19 17.07 -30.80
C TYR A 36 -4.39 15.83 -31.22
N GLN A 37 -4.77 15.19 -32.33
CA GLN A 37 -4.06 14.00 -32.85
C GLN A 37 -2.60 14.30 -33.18
N ARG A 38 -2.28 15.52 -33.66
CA ARG A 38 -0.90 15.92 -33.93
C ARG A 38 -0.07 16.06 -32.66
N LYS A 39 -0.63 16.59 -31.58
CA LYS A 39 0.07 16.73 -30.29
C LYS A 39 0.43 15.36 -29.71
N ASP A 40 -0.50 14.42 -29.75
CA ASP A 40 -0.29 13.07 -29.23
C ASP A 40 0.79 12.31 -30.00
N VAL A 41 0.81 12.44 -31.33
CA VAL A 41 1.85 11.81 -32.16
C VAL A 41 3.25 12.37 -31.85
N ILE A 42 3.36 13.69 -31.63
CA ILE A 42 4.63 14.31 -31.25
C ILE A 42 5.07 13.84 -29.87
N LEU A 43 4.14 13.78 -28.91
CA LEU A 43 4.41 13.34 -27.54
C LEU A 43 4.83 11.87 -27.49
N VAL A 44 4.13 10.99 -28.21
CA VAL A 44 4.47 9.56 -28.34
C VAL A 44 5.89 9.40 -28.87
N ARG A 45 6.25 10.12 -29.94
CA ARG A 45 7.62 10.06 -30.50
C ARG A 45 8.69 10.54 -29.53
N ASP A 46 8.40 11.59 -28.74
CA ASP A 46 9.33 12.06 -27.71
C ASP A 46 9.51 11.01 -26.61
N LEU A 47 8.41 10.40 -26.15
CA LEU A 47 8.43 9.37 -25.13
C LEU A 47 9.14 8.09 -25.61
N ASP A 48 8.93 7.64 -26.85
CA ASP A 48 9.63 6.49 -27.43
C ASP A 48 11.15 6.72 -27.46
N ARG A 49 11.59 7.93 -27.84
CA ARG A 49 13.02 8.29 -27.80
C ARG A 49 13.57 8.26 -26.36
N LYS A 50 12.77 8.63 -25.36
CA LYS A 50 13.19 8.56 -23.95
C LYS A 50 13.21 7.11 -23.44
N LEU A 51 12.26 6.27 -23.87
CA LEU A 51 12.22 4.84 -23.58
C LEU A 51 13.49 4.13 -24.04
N GLU A 52 13.96 4.42 -25.26
CA GLU A 52 15.23 3.90 -25.80
C GLU A 52 16.45 4.34 -24.98
N ASN A 53 16.35 5.49 -24.31
CA ASN A 53 17.42 6.10 -23.53
C ASN A 53 17.15 6.08 -22.01
N VAL A 54 16.42 5.07 -21.53
CA VAL A 54 16.05 4.96 -20.09
C VAL A 54 17.28 5.08 -19.18
N ALA A 55 18.43 4.56 -19.61
CA ALA A 55 19.68 4.57 -18.85
C ALA A 55 20.14 5.98 -18.44
N LYS A 56 19.76 7.02 -19.19
CA LYS A 56 20.02 8.43 -18.83
C LYS A 56 19.28 8.84 -17.55
N TYR A 57 18.10 8.29 -17.32
CA TYR A 57 17.24 8.60 -16.18
C TYR A 57 17.52 7.69 -14.98
N ASN A 58 18.21 6.57 -15.19
CA ASN A 58 18.50 5.57 -14.16
C ASN A 58 19.77 5.86 -13.35
N GLN A 59 20.58 6.87 -13.71
CA GLN A 59 21.89 7.08 -13.11
C GLN A 59 21.83 7.32 -11.59
N GLU A 60 20.72 7.87 -11.10
CA GLU A 60 20.48 8.12 -9.68
C GLU A 60 19.61 7.05 -9.00
N VAL A 61 19.16 6.04 -9.76
CA VAL A 61 18.33 4.95 -9.26
C VAL A 61 19.25 3.77 -8.95
N GLU A 62 19.52 3.57 -7.66
CA GLU A 62 20.18 2.38 -7.15
C GLU A 62 19.40 1.13 -7.56
N HIS A 63 20.10 0.02 -7.87
CA HIS A 63 19.41 -1.22 -8.22
C HIS A 63 18.64 -1.79 -7.01
N LEU A 64 17.48 -2.38 -7.26
CA LEU A 64 16.74 -3.13 -6.25
C LEU A 64 17.59 -4.31 -5.77
N CYS A 65 17.87 -4.37 -4.46
CA CYS A 65 18.61 -5.46 -3.85
C CYS A 65 17.83 -6.78 -4.01
N PHE A 66 18.57 -7.89 -4.12
CA PHE A 66 17.99 -9.24 -4.25
C PHE A 66 17.09 -9.61 -3.06
N ASP A 67 17.33 -9.05 -1.87
CA ASP A 67 16.54 -9.26 -0.65
C ASP A 67 15.43 -8.21 -0.46
N GLY A 68 15.33 -7.22 -1.35
CA GLY A 68 14.35 -6.13 -1.26
C GLY A 68 14.61 -5.15 -0.11
N SER A 69 15.78 -5.19 0.53
CA SER A 69 16.12 -4.32 1.66
C SER A 69 15.98 -2.82 1.36
N ASN A 70 16.20 -2.42 0.10
CA ASN A 70 16.07 -1.04 -0.37
C ASN A 70 14.77 -0.78 -1.16
N LEU A 71 13.77 -1.69 -1.15
CA LEU A 71 12.55 -1.60 -1.96
C LEU A 71 11.84 -0.25 -1.88
N PHE A 72 11.65 0.29 -0.67
CA PHE A 72 10.97 1.58 -0.49
C PHE A 72 11.75 2.73 -1.14
N ARG A 73 13.06 2.83 -0.84
CA ARG A 73 13.93 3.85 -1.44
C ARG A 73 13.98 3.71 -2.95
N TRP A 74 14.06 2.48 -3.46
CA TRP A 74 14.02 2.16 -4.88
C TRP A 74 12.71 2.61 -5.54
N LYS A 75 11.55 2.31 -4.93
CA LYS A 75 10.23 2.76 -5.41
C LYS A 75 10.14 4.29 -5.49
N THR A 76 10.62 5.00 -4.46
CA THR A 76 10.64 6.47 -4.47
C THR A 76 11.53 7.01 -5.60
N ARG A 77 12.73 6.44 -5.78
CA ARG A 77 13.69 6.90 -6.81
C ARG A 77 13.20 6.61 -8.22
N THR A 78 12.60 5.44 -8.45
CA THR A 78 11.97 5.12 -9.74
C THR A 78 10.78 6.04 -10.02
N ALA A 79 9.97 6.40 -9.02
CA ALA A 79 8.88 7.38 -9.20
C ALA A 79 9.41 8.73 -9.69
N THR A 80 10.48 9.21 -9.07
CA THR A 80 11.14 10.47 -9.49
C THR A 80 11.73 10.37 -10.90
N ALA A 81 12.39 9.26 -11.23
CA ALA A 81 12.96 9.06 -12.56
C ALA A 81 11.86 8.97 -13.65
N ILE A 82 10.75 8.29 -13.36
CA ILE A 82 9.57 8.25 -14.24
C ILE A 82 9.00 9.64 -14.43
N PHE A 83 8.84 10.43 -13.36
CA PHE A 83 8.39 11.82 -13.48
C PHE A 83 9.29 12.64 -14.41
N PHE A 84 10.62 12.56 -14.29
CA PHE A 84 11.53 13.28 -15.19
C PHE A 84 11.48 12.80 -16.64
N MET A 85 11.12 11.54 -16.86
CA MET A 85 11.00 10.95 -18.18
C MET A 85 9.66 11.32 -18.85
N THR A 86 8.55 11.14 -18.13
CA THR A 86 7.19 11.19 -18.68
C THR A 86 6.43 12.47 -18.33
N ASN A 87 6.94 13.26 -17.38
CA ASN A 87 6.25 14.41 -16.77
C ASN A 87 4.95 14.04 -16.03
N VAL A 88 4.78 12.78 -15.64
CA VAL A 88 3.64 12.31 -14.83
C VAL A 88 4.05 12.23 -13.37
N SER A 89 3.46 13.12 -12.55
CA SER A 89 3.65 13.11 -11.10
C SER A 89 2.90 11.96 -10.46
N GLN A 90 3.43 11.41 -9.37
CA GLN A 90 2.72 10.41 -8.54
C GLN A 90 2.27 9.16 -9.32
N TYR A 91 3.02 8.78 -10.36
CA TYR A 91 2.69 7.63 -11.20
C TYR A 91 2.39 6.35 -10.38
N TRP A 92 3.17 6.08 -9.32
CA TRP A 92 2.94 4.93 -8.45
C TRP A 92 1.75 5.03 -7.50
N ASP A 93 1.32 6.25 -7.18
CA ASP A 93 0.21 6.49 -6.23
C ASP A 93 -1.13 6.64 -6.96
N ALA A 94 -1.10 6.89 -8.27
CA ALA A 94 -2.28 6.89 -9.10
C ALA A 94 -2.91 5.50 -9.16
N GLU A 95 -4.25 5.45 -9.25
CA GLU A 95 -4.92 4.23 -9.68
C GLU A 95 -4.35 3.84 -11.05
N ARG A 96 -4.11 2.53 -11.25
CA ARG A 96 -3.50 2.01 -12.47
C ARG A 96 -4.15 2.70 -13.68
N PRO A 97 -3.39 3.42 -14.52
CA PRO A 97 -3.97 4.15 -15.63
C PRO A 97 -4.75 3.17 -16.51
N ALA A 98 -6.03 3.45 -16.74
CA ALA A 98 -6.71 2.85 -17.86
C ALA A 98 -5.92 3.28 -19.11
N VAL A 99 -5.44 2.31 -19.87
CA VAL A 99 -4.66 2.60 -21.08
C VAL A 99 -5.65 2.99 -22.18
N ASP A 100 -6.17 4.20 -22.04
CA ASP A 100 -7.22 4.75 -22.88
C ASP A 100 -6.63 5.47 -24.11
N SER A 101 -5.33 5.77 -24.06
CA SER A 101 -4.58 6.39 -25.16
C SER A 101 -3.25 5.72 -25.45
N MET A 102 -2.73 5.96 -26.66
CA MET A 102 -1.37 5.57 -27.05
C MET A 102 -0.32 6.23 -26.15
N VAL A 103 -0.57 7.46 -25.69
CA VAL A 103 0.33 8.20 -24.80
C VAL A 103 0.45 7.46 -23.47
N ASP A 104 -0.67 7.04 -22.87
CA ASP A 104 -0.68 6.30 -21.61
C ASP A 104 0.05 4.96 -21.72
N LEU A 105 -0.10 4.27 -22.85
CA LEU A 105 0.61 3.03 -23.11
C LEU A 105 2.13 3.23 -23.13
N VAL A 106 2.61 4.31 -23.77
CA VAL A 106 4.06 4.58 -23.84
C VAL A 106 4.59 5.04 -22.49
N ILE A 107 3.82 5.81 -21.72
CA ILE A 107 4.15 6.17 -20.33
C ILE A 107 4.32 4.90 -19.48
N ASP A 108 3.39 3.95 -19.57
CA ASP A 108 3.47 2.69 -18.83
C ASP A 108 4.67 1.84 -19.27
N LYS A 109 4.96 1.76 -20.58
CA LYS A 109 6.17 1.09 -21.09
C LYS A 109 7.46 1.73 -20.57
N CYS A 110 7.51 3.06 -20.50
CA CYS A 110 8.63 3.79 -19.90
C CYS A 110 8.84 3.38 -18.43
N ALA A 111 7.76 3.34 -17.64
CA ALA A 111 7.81 2.90 -16.25
C ALA A 111 8.20 1.41 -16.10
N LEU A 112 7.67 0.54 -16.96
CA LEU A 112 8.03 -0.89 -16.94
C LEU A 112 9.51 -1.08 -17.30
N ARG A 113 10.01 -0.35 -18.30
CA ARG A 113 11.42 -0.38 -18.70
C ARG A 113 12.34 0.15 -17.60
N MET A 114 11.90 1.18 -16.86
CA MET A 114 12.58 1.67 -15.65
C MET A 114 12.71 0.56 -14.60
N ILE A 115 11.65 -0.21 -14.35
CA ILE A 115 11.71 -1.38 -13.45
C ILE A 115 12.75 -2.39 -13.97
N TYR A 116 12.60 -2.90 -15.20
CA TYR A 116 13.50 -3.92 -15.77
C TYR A 116 14.98 -3.57 -15.74
N SER A 117 15.29 -2.29 -15.92
CA SER A 117 16.67 -1.78 -15.97
C SER A 117 17.27 -1.49 -14.60
N THR A 118 16.46 -1.45 -13.54
CA THR A 118 16.89 -1.13 -12.17
C THR A 118 16.64 -2.26 -11.17
N ILE A 119 16.05 -3.39 -11.58
CA ILE A 119 15.96 -4.58 -10.72
C ILE A 119 17.20 -5.46 -10.81
N HIS A 120 17.44 -6.27 -9.78
CA HIS A 120 18.44 -7.35 -9.84
C HIS A 120 18.08 -8.35 -10.95
N ASN A 121 19.10 -8.90 -11.63
CA ASN A 121 18.88 -9.81 -12.77
C ASN A 121 18.06 -11.06 -12.36
N ASP A 122 18.30 -11.60 -11.18
CA ASP A 122 17.59 -12.78 -10.65
C ASP A 122 16.10 -12.52 -10.36
N LEU A 123 15.68 -11.25 -10.34
CA LEU A 123 14.27 -10.86 -10.14
C LEU A 123 13.54 -10.65 -11.47
N ARG A 124 14.21 -10.78 -12.62
CA ARG A 124 13.57 -10.53 -13.93
C ARG A 124 12.49 -11.55 -14.24
N ASP A 125 12.75 -12.81 -13.94
CA ASP A 125 11.80 -13.91 -14.15
C ASP A 125 10.50 -13.70 -13.36
N LEU A 126 10.58 -12.97 -12.23
CA LEU A 126 9.41 -12.63 -11.41
C LEU A 126 8.41 -11.74 -12.16
N ILE A 127 8.88 -10.89 -13.08
CA ILE A 127 8.06 -9.89 -13.78
C ILE A 127 7.97 -10.12 -15.30
N ASP A 128 8.54 -11.22 -15.82
CA ASP A 128 8.60 -11.51 -17.26
C ASP A 128 7.21 -11.57 -17.93
N GLY A 129 6.20 -12.02 -17.18
CA GLY A 129 4.81 -12.06 -17.63
C GLY A 129 4.02 -10.76 -17.43
N CYS A 130 4.60 -9.73 -16.80
CA CYS A 130 3.89 -8.48 -16.52
C CYS A 130 3.87 -7.58 -17.76
N ILE A 131 2.65 -7.30 -18.26
CA ILE A 131 2.45 -6.39 -19.40
C ILE A 131 2.54 -4.92 -18.98
N TYR A 132 2.16 -4.63 -17.73
CA TYR A 132 2.04 -3.25 -17.21
C TYR A 132 2.99 -2.99 -16.05
N ALA A 133 3.46 -1.75 -15.93
CA ALA A 133 4.40 -1.35 -14.88
C ALA A 133 3.84 -1.54 -13.46
N HIS A 134 2.57 -1.19 -13.25
CA HIS A 134 1.90 -1.41 -11.96
C HIS A 134 1.80 -2.89 -11.59
N ASP A 135 1.57 -3.78 -12.56
CA ASP A 135 1.50 -5.22 -12.31
C ASP A 135 2.89 -5.77 -11.93
N ALA A 136 3.95 -5.29 -12.59
CA ALA A 136 5.33 -5.64 -12.25
C ALA A 136 5.70 -5.15 -10.84
N LEU A 137 5.40 -3.89 -10.51
CA LEU A 137 5.64 -3.32 -9.18
C LEU A 137 4.89 -4.09 -8.09
N ALA A 138 3.59 -4.36 -8.29
CA ALA A 138 2.78 -5.11 -7.34
C ALA A 138 3.31 -6.55 -7.14
N THR A 139 3.86 -7.15 -8.19
CA THR A 139 4.47 -8.49 -8.11
C THR A 139 5.78 -8.47 -7.32
N ILE A 140 6.63 -7.47 -7.54
CA ILE A 140 7.84 -7.22 -6.76
C ILE A 140 7.51 -6.95 -5.29
N GLU A 141 6.53 -6.08 -5.03
CA GLU A 141 6.08 -5.77 -3.67
C GLU A 141 5.55 -7.01 -2.97
N ARG A 142 4.75 -7.85 -3.63
CA ARG A 142 4.26 -9.12 -3.07
C ARG A 142 5.39 -10.11 -2.78
N HIS A 143 6.46 -10.10 -3.59
CA HIS A 143 7.60 -10.99 -3.39
C HIS A 143 8.39 -10.62 -2.12
N PHE A 144 8.69 -9.34 -1.91
CA PHE A 144 9.49 -8.86 -0.78
C PHE A 144 8.68 -8.56 0.48
N CYS A 145 7.43 -8.17 0.27
CA CYS A 145 6.45 -7.96 1.32
C CYS A 145 5.32 -8.95 1.07
N PRO A 146 5.55 -10.27 1.32
CA PRO A 146 4.47 -11.26 1.26
C PRO A 146 3.33 -10.92 2.23
N GLY A 147 3.56 -9.94 3.11
CA GLY A 147 2.63 -9.48 4.10
C GLY A 147 2.21 -10.63 4.99
N GLY A 148 0.98 -10.55 5.46
CA GLY A 148 0.40 -11.60 6.27
C GLY A 148 0.43 -11.28 7.75
N ARG A 149 -0.55 -11.87 8.41
CA ARG A 149 -0.80 -11.72 9.83
C ARG A 149 0.37 -12.17 10.67
N THR A 150 1.08 -13.23 10.28
CA THR A 150 2.23 -13.71 11.06
C THR A 150 3.28 -12.63 11.24
N ILE A 151 3.70 -11.99 10.15
CA ILE A 151 4.74 -10.94 10.18
C ILE A 151 4.24 -9.71 10.92
N GLN A 152 2.98 -9.31 10.68
CA GLN A 152 2.38 -8.18 11.39
C GLN A 152 2.32 -8.42 12.91
N VAL A 153 1.85 -9.59 13.36
CA VAL A 153 1.76 -9.93 14.79
C VAL A 153 3.14 -10.01 15.43
N ALA A 154 4.12 -10.61 14.74
CA ALA A 154 5.49 -10.69 15.24
C ALA A 154 6.13 -9.30 15.40
N THR A 155 5.98 -8.45 14.39
CA THR A 155 6.52 -7.08 14.41
C THR A 155 5.82 -6.23 15.47
N PHE A 156 4.49 -6.31 15.57
CA PHE A 156 3.72 -5.62 16.60
C PHE A 156 4.10 -6.07 18.01
N ARG A 157 4.30 -7.38 18.21
CA ARG A 157 4.75 -7.92 19.50
C ARG A 157 6.14 -7.40 19.86
N ASN A 158 7.08 -7.39 18.92
CA ASN A 158 8.42 -6.85 19.14
C ASN A 158 8.37 -5.38 19.53
N LEU A 159 7.53 -4.59 18.84
CA LEU A 159 7.30 -3.18 19.16
C LEU A 159 6.77 -3.01 20.60
N CYS A 160 5.78 -3.79 21.03
CA CYS A 160 5.23 -3.72 22.40
C CYS A 160 6.21 -4.17 23.49
N LEU A 161 7.09 -5.13 23.18
CA LEU A 161 8.07 -5.65 24.12
C LEU A 161 9.37 -4.83 24.15
N ARG A 162 9.53 -3.88 23.21
CA ARG A 162 10.73 -3.06 23.11
C ARG A 162 10.79 -2.09 24.28
N THR A 163 11.81 -2.23 25.12
CA THR A 163 12.10 -1.33 26.23
C THR A 163 13.32 -0.47 25.91
N PHE A 164 13.33 0.77 26.42
CA PHE A 164 14.50 1.63 26.34
C PHE A 164 15.42 1.35 27.52
N ASP A 165 16.68 1.03 27.22
CA ASP A 165 17.74 0.90 28.22
C ASP A 165 18.88 1.90 27.91
N PRO A 166 19.03 2.96 28.73
CA PRO A 166 20.05 3.98 28.50
C PRO A 166 21.48 3.46 28.70
N ALA A 167 21.68 2.32 29.38
CA ALA A 167 23.00 1.74 29.59
C ALA A 167 23.56 1.06 28.32
N THR A 168 22.68 0.57 27.45
CA THR A 168 23.07 -0.25 26.29
C THR A 168 22.80 0.41 24.95
N THR A 169 21.83 1.33 24.86
CA THR A 169 21.37 1.88 23.59
C THR A 169 21.20 3.41 23.65
N PRO A 170 21.85 4.19 22.76
CA PRO A 170 21.57 5.62 22.64
C PRO A 170 20.09 5.88 22.31
N LEU A 171 19.49 6.91 22.91
CA LEU A 171 18.07 7.25 22.72
C LEU A 171 17.69 7.39 21.24
N LEU A 172 18.53 8.06 20.43
CA LEU A 172 18.27 8.25 19.00
C LEU A 172 18.17 6.91 18.26
N LYS A 173 19.06 5.96 18.56
CA LYS A 173 19.05 4.62 17.94
C LYS A 173 17.81 3.82 18.35
N HIS A 174 17.36 3.97 19.60
CA HIS A 174 16.11 3.36 20.06
C HIS A 174 14.89 3.92 19.31
N ILE A 175 14.80 5.25 19.16
CA ILE A 175 13.71 5.91 18.42
C ILE A 175 13.72 5.47 16.94
N GLN A 176 14.89 5.41 16.31
CA GLN A 176 15.03 4.90 14.93
C GLN A 176 14.51 3.47 14.80
N ALA A 177 14.88 2.57 15.71
CA ALA A 177 14.41 1.19 15.69
C ALA A 177 12.88 1.07 15.89
N VAL A 178 12.27 1.96 16.70
CA VAL A 178 10.81 2.04 16.83
C VAL A 178 10.17 2.47 15.50
N ASN A 179 10.69 3.51 14.86
CA ASN A 179 10.17 3.97 13.57
C ASN A 179 10.32 2.90 12.48
N GLU A 180 11.44 2.18 12.45
CA GLU A 180 11.65 1.05 11.53
C GLU A 180 10.62 -0.07 11.72
N ASP A 181 10.27 -0.41 12.97
CA ASP A 181 9.23 -1.41 13.27
C ASP A 181 7.84 -0.91 12.85
N MET A 182 7.54 0.38 13.03
CA MET A 182 6.28 1.01 12.59
C MET A 182 6.16 1.00 11.06
N GLU A 183 7.20 1.43 10.34
CA GLU A 183 7.25 1.38 8.88
C GLU A 183 7.19 -0.06 8.36
N LYS A 184 7.82 -1.01 9.07
CA LYS A 184 7.72 -2.44 8.75
C LYS A 184 6.29 -2.94 8.89
N LEU A 185 5.53 -2.53 9.91
CA LEU A 185 4.12 -2.89 10.03
C LEU A 185 3.33 -2.38 8.82
N GLU A 186 3.47 -1.09 8.49
CA GLU A 186 2.74 -0.44 7.38
C GLU A 186 3.08 -1.09 6.03
N ARG A 187 4.35 -1.37 5.76
CA ARG A 187 4.81 -2.10 4.56
C ARG A 187 4.21 -3.49 4.44
N ASN A 188 3.87 -4.13 5.57
CA ASN A 188 3.21 -5.43 5.58
C ASN A 188 1.68 -5.32 5.57
N GLY A 189 1.11 -4.17 5.18
CA GLY A 189 -0.32 -3.95 5.05
C GLY A 189 -1.05 -3.69 6.37
N PHE A 190 -0.32 -3.30 7.42
CA PHE A 190 -0.93 -2.91 8.69
C PHE A 190 -1.46 -1.48 8.63
N ASN A 191 -2.76 -1.31 8.84
CA ASN A 191 -3.39 0.00 8.91
C ASN A 191 -3.71 0.36 10.37
N TRP A 192 -3.32 1.55 10.83
CA TRP A 192 -3.56 2.06 12.18
C TRP A 192 -5.02 2.44 12.46
N THR A 193 -5.91 1.46 12.32
CA THR A 193 -7.33 1.60 12.65
C THR A 193 -7.62 0.96 14.00
N LYS A 194 -8.67 1.44 14.67
CA LYS A 194 -9.17 0.83 15.91
C LYS A 194 -9.38 -0.69 15.75
N ASP A 195 -9.93 -1.10 14.62
CA ASP A 195 -10.26 -2.50 14.37
C ASP A 195 -9.01 -3.37 14.22
N MET A 196 -8.02 -2.90 13.47
CA MET A 196 -6.74 -3.59 13.33
C MET A 196 -6.01 -3.74 14.67
N LEU A 197 -5.99 -2.67 15.47
CA LEU A 197 -5.39 -2.67 16.81
C LEU A 197 -6.10 -3.65 17.75
N LEU A 198 -7.44 -3.68 17.74
CA LEU A 198 -8.21 -4.66 18.50
C LEU A 198 -7.87 -6.10 18.09
N GLY A 199 -7.75 -6.35 16.79
CA GLY A 199 -7.31 -7.64 16.27
C GLY A 199 -5.93 -8.05 16.78
N MET A 200 -4.97 -7.11 16.83
CA MET A 200 -3.64 -7.36 17.40
C MET A 200 -3.70 -7.68 18.88
N LEU A 201 -4.47 -6.90 19.64
CA LEU A 201 -4.62 -7.10 21.08
C LEU A 201 -5.25 -8.45 21.42
N TYR A 202 -6.23 -8.92 20.63
CA TYR A 202 -6.79 -10.27 20.81
C TYR A 202 -5.73 -11.36 20.65
N GLN A 203 -4.90 -11.26 19.61
CA GLN A 203 -3.85 -12.25 19.36
C GLN A 203 -2.70 -12.15 20.36
N HIS A 204 -2.31 -10.94 20.74
CA HIS A 204 -1.29 -10.71 21.74
C HIS A 204 -1.70 -11.30 23.09
N GLY A 205 -2.93 -11.00 23.54
CA GLY A 205 -3.47 -11.50 24.80
C GLY A 205 -3.69 -13.02 24.83
N ALA A 206 -4.15 -13.61 23.73
CA ALA A 206 -4.41 -15.06 23.68
C ALA A 206 -3.16 -15.92 23.44
N SER A 207 -2.06 -15.35 22.92
CA SER A 207 -0.78 -16.06 22.79
C SER A 207 -0.20 -16.49 24.15
N MET A 208 -0.61 -15.82 25.24
CA MET A 208 -0.16 -16.14 26.60
C MET A 208 -0.79 -17.41 27.19
N SER A 209 -1.89 -17.91 26.64
CA SER A 209 -2.62 -19.05 27.23
C SER A 209 -2.49 -20.36 26.47
N VAL A 210 -2.23 -20.35 25.14
CA VAL A 210 -2.05 -21.58 24.34
C VAL A 210 -1.09 -21.34 23.15
N PRO A 211 0.19 -21.76 23.21
CA PRO A 211 1.19 -21.46 22.18
C PRO A 211 0.90 -22.10 20.80
N HIS A 212 0.29 -23.29 20.77
CA HIS A 212 0.14 -24.07 19.54
C HIS A 212 -1.01 -23.60 18.63
N SER A 213 -1.99 -22.85 19.15
CA SER A 213 -3.14 -22.40 18.35
C SER A 213 -2.83 -21.19 17.47
N MET A 214 -1.89 -20.34 17.88
CA MET A 214 -1.63 -19.08 17.19
C MET A 214 -0.91 -19.25 15.85
N GLY A 215 -0.03 -20.24 15.74
CA GLY A 215 0.60 -20.58 14.46
C GLY A 215 -0.44 -20.97 13.40
N THR A 216 -1.39 -21.82 13.77
CA THR A 216 -2.48 -22.27 12.88
C THR A 216 -3.41 -21.12 12.50
N ILE A 217 -3.83 -20.30 13.46
CA ILE A 217 -4.68 -19.13 13.19
C ILE A 217 -3.98 -18.17 12.22
N ASN A 218 -2.71 -17.85 12.47
CA ASN A 218 -1.95 -16.97 11.60
C ASN A 218 -1.75 -17.57 10.22
N ALA A 219 -1.49 -18.87 10.08
CA ALA A 219 -1.36 -19.53 8.78
C ALA A 219 -2.65 -19.45 7.95
N VAL A 220 -3.82 -19.62 8.58
CA VAL A 220 -5.13 -19.45 7.92
C VAL A 220 -5.33 -17.99 7.50
N LEU A 221 -5.02 -17.03 8.38
CA LEU A 221 -5.12 -15.61 8.07
C LEU A 221 -4.15 -15.20 6.95
N ASP A 222 -2.92 -15.72 6.94
CA ASP A 222 -1.93 -15.50 5.89
C ASP A 222 -2.39 -16.06 4.54
N ALA A 223 -3.04 -17.23 4.54
CA ALA A 223 -3.65 -17.79 3.33
C ALA A 223 -4.78 -16.88 2.80
N LYS A 224 -5.64 -16.37 3.70
CA LYS A 224 -6.69 -15.40 3.33
C LYS A 224 -6.10 -14.11 2.77
N TYR A 225 -5.06 -13.57 3.38
CA TYR A 225 -4.40 -12.36 2.92
C TYR A 225 -3.73 -12.53 1.55
N ARG A 226 -3.10 -13.69 1.31
CA ARG A 226 -2.55 -14.02 -0.01
C ARG A 226 -3.63 -14.12 -1.08
N ALA A 227 -4.80 -14.66 -0.74
CA ALA A 227 -5.94 -14.74 -1.66
C ALA A 227 -6.60 -13.37 -1.90
N LYS A 228 -6.69 -12.55 -0.85
CA LYS A 228 -7.29 -11.21 -0.89
C LYS A 228 -6.53 -10.29 0.09
N PRO A 229 -5.62 -9.43 -0.41
CA PRO A 229 -4.74 -8.62 0.42
C PRO A 229 -5.49 -7.40 1.00
N GLU A 230 -6.51 -7.66 1.80
CA GLU A 230 -7.26 -6.66 2.54
C GLU A 230 -6.79 -6.61 4.00
N PRO A 231 -6.89 -5.43 4.66
CA PRO A 231 -6.64 -5.32 6.08
C PRO A 231 -7.55 -6.27 6.87
N PHE A 232 -6.97 -7.08 7.75
CA PHE A 232 -7.73 -7.98 8.61
C PHE A 232 -8.65 -7.21 9.55
N LYS A 233 -9.91 -7.63 9.59
CA LYS A 233 -10.83 -7.11 10.59
C LYS A 233 -10.71 -7.85 11.91
N SER A 234 -10.99 -7.18 13.02
CA SER A 234 -11.02 -7.81 14.34
C SER A 234 -12.06 -8.92 14.42
N SER A 235 -13.14 -8.82 13.64
CA SER A 235 -14.17 -9.86 13.50
C SER A 235 -13.61 -11.15 12.91
N ASP A 236 -12.76 -11.04 11.89
CA ASP A 236 -12.20 -12.19 11.17
C ASP A 236 -11.22 -12.93 12.07
N ILE A 237 -10.38 -12.17 12.78
CA ILE A 237 -9.45 -12.70 13.77
C ILE A 237 -10.20 -13.41 14.89
N ARG A 238 -11.25 -12.77 15.42
CA ARG A 238 -12.08 -13.38 16.47
C ARG A 238 -12.75 -14.68 15.99
N ALA A 239 -13.29 -14.70 14.77
CA ALA A 239 -13.93 -15.87 14.21
C ALA A 239 -12.95 -17.04 14.07
N GLU A 240 -11.74 -16.77 13.56
CA GLU A 240 -10.70 -17.80 13.44
C GLU A 240 -10.20 -18.30 14.80
N MET A 241 -10.00 -17.39 15.77
CA MET A 241 -9.67 -17.78 17.13
C MET A 241 -10.75 -18.70 17.72
N GLN A 242 -12.03 -18.34 17.59
CA GLN A 242 -13.14 -19.16 18.07
C GLN A 242 -13.21 -20.52 17.37
N ALA A 243 -12.97 -20.58 16.06
CA ALA A 243 -12.93 -21.83 15.30
C ALA A 243 -11.81 -22.74 15.81
N SER A 244 -10.60 -22.20 15.97
CA SER A 244 -9.45 -22.94 16.51
C SER A 244 -9.71 -23.47 17.93
N PHE A 245 -10.29 -22.64 18.82
CA PHE A 245 -10.67 -23.10 20.16
C PHE A 245 -11.72 -24.22 20.16
N ARG A 246 -12.68 -24.20 19.22
CA ARG A 246 -13.67 -25.28 19.09
C ARG A 246 -13.02 -26.60 18.67
N VAL A 247 -12.04 -26.56 17.76
CA VAL A 247 -11.29 -27.74 17.32
C VAL A 247 -10.50 -28.33 18.50
N MET A 248 -9.72 -27.51 19.20
CA MET A 248 -8.95 -27.95 20.37
C MET A 248 -9.84 -28.57 21.46
N LYS A 249 -11.01 -27.99 21.73
CA LYS A 249 -11.94 -28.53 22.73
C LYS A 249 -12.49 -29.90 22.32
N ARG A 250 -12.68 -30.15 21.01
CA ARG A 250 -13.11 -31.47 20.50
C ARG A 250 -11.98 -32.49 20.61
N GLU A 251 -10.76 -32.13 20.20
CA GLU A 251 -9.58 -33.00 20.30
C GLU A 251 -9.32 -33.44 21.74
N ASN A 252 -9.29 -32.49 22.69
CA ASN A 252 -9.12 -32.80 24.11
C ASN A 252 -10.24 -33.68 24.70
N LYS A 253 -11.48 -33.60 24.15
CA LYS A 253 -12.58 -34.46 24.58
C LYS A 253 -12.40 -35.88 24.05
N ASN A 254 -11.95 -36.04 22.81
CA ASN A 254 -11.71 -37.33 22.19
C ASN A 254 -10.52 -38.04 22.85
N SER A 255 -9.42 -37.32 23.12
CA SER A 255 -8.26 -37.89 23.82
C SER A 255 -8.57 -38.39 25.24
N LYS A 256 -9.60 -37.83 25.90
CA LYS A 256 -10.07 -38.30 27.20
C LYS A 256 -10.97 -39.54 27.11
N LEU A 257 -11.61 -39.78 25.97
CA LEU A 257 -12.44 -40.98 25.73
C LEU A 257 -11.59 -42.18 25.32
N ASP A 258 -10.45 -41.96 24.66
CA ASP A 258 -9.52 -43.03 24.26
C ASP A 258 -8.66 -43.57 25.42
N LEU A 259 -8.67 -42.89 26.57
CA LEU A 259 -7.92 -43.26 27.79
C LEU A 259 -8.81 -43.87 28.89
N SER A 260 -10.12 -44.04 28.63
CA SER A 260 -11.11 -44.63 29.53
C SER A 260 -11.64 -45.95 28.99
#